data_AF-A0A396GXB5-F1
#
_entry.id   AF-A0A396GXB5-F1
#
_cell.length_a   1.000
_cell.length_b   1.000
_cell.length_c   1.000
_cell.angle_alpha   90.00
_cell.angle_beta   90.00
_cell.angle_gamma   90.00
#
_symmetry.space_group_name_H-M   'P 1'
#
loop_
_entity.id
_entity.type
_entity.pdbx_description
1 polymer ?
#
loop_
_entity_poly.entity_id
_entity_poly.type
_entity_poly.pdbx_seq_one_letter_code
_entity_poly.pdbx_strand_id
1 'polypeptide(L)' 'MQFTVSPQEPFNAEPPQSALFSAYLTPADLFYKRNHGPIPIVDDIGKYSVSISGLIENPKQLFMEDIR' A
#
# COMPACT_ATOMS: atom_id res chain seq x y z
N MET A 1 -9.88 7.93 17.68
CA MET A 1 -9.90 8.85 16.52
C MET A 1 -10.25 8.01 15.30
N GLN A 2 -11.36 8.33 14.63
CA GLN A 2 -11.92 7.51 13.54
C GLN A 2 -11.62 8.15 12.20
N PHE A 3 -11.30 7.34 11.19
CA PHE A 3 -11.27 7.78 9.81
C PHE A 3 -12.63 8.28 9.34
N THR A 4 -12.63 9.24 8.41
CA THR A 4 -13.76 9.45 7.52
C THR A 4 -13.65 8.43 6.37
N VAL A 5 -14.64 7.54 6.21
CA VAL A 5 -14.60 6.42 5.25
C VAL A 5 -15.59 6.67 4.11
N SER A 6 -15.14 6.58 2.85
CA SER A 6 -16.00 6.69 1.67
C SER A 6 -15.28 6.24 0.37
N PRO A 7 -15.75 5.18 -0.33
CA PRO A 7 -16.68 4.12 0.08
C PRO A 7 -16.06 3.11 1.08
N GLN A 8 -16.90 2.29 1.74
CA GLN A 8 -16.44 1.20 2.62
C GLN A 8 -15.78 0.06 1.84
N GLU A 9 -16.31 -0.25 0.65
CA GLU A 9 -15.77 -1.25 -0.27
C GLU A 9 -15.73 -0.68 -1.69
N PRO A 10 -14.54 -0.57 -2.31
CA PRO A 10 -13.22 -0.80 -1.72
C PRO A 10 -12.94 0.22 -0.60
N PHE A 11 -12.16 -0.19 0.42
CA PHE A 11 -11.88 0.67 1.59
C PHE A 11 -11.12 1.92 1.19
N ASN A 12 -11.77 3.08 1.26
CA ASN A 12 -11.14 4.38 1.05
C ASN A 12 -11.43 5.27 2.25
N ALA A 13 -10.38 5.84 2.85
CA ALA A 13 -10.50 6.50 4.15
C ALA A 13 -9.44 7.59 4.34
N GLU A 14 -9.87 8.77 4.80
CA GLU A 14 -8.99 9.88 5.19
C GLU A 14 -9.02 10.12 6.70
N PRO A 15 -7.90 10.55 7.32
CA PRO A 15 -7.90 10.88 8.73
C PRO A 15 -8.80 12.11 9.00
N PRO A 16 -9.27 12.30 10.25
CA PRO A 16 -9.89 13.54 10.65
C PRO A 16 -9.02 14.75 10.33
N GLN A 17 -9.66 15.86 9.97
CA GLN A 17 -8.94 17.08 9.61
C GLN A 17 -7.95 17.54 10.69
N SER A 18 -8.32 17.44 11.97
CA SER A 18 -7.45 17.79 13.10
C SER A 18 -6.20 16.92 13.23
N ALA A 19 -6.26 15.67 12.73
CA ALA A 19 -5.15 14.75 12.77
C ALA A 19 -4.15 14.99 11.61
N LEU A 20 -4.59 15.59 10.50
CA LEU A 20 -3.75 15.83 9.31
C LEU A 20 -2.51 16.68 9.59
N PHE A 21 -2.63 17.67 10.47
CA PHE A 21 -1.56 18.62 10.81
C PHE A 21 -1.01 18.43 12.22
N SER A 22 -1.33 17.30 12.86
CA SER A 22 -0.90 17.01 14.24
C SER A 22 0.60 16.67 14.34
N ALA A 23 1.23 16.26 13.24
CA ALA A 23 2.64 15.94 13.15
C ALA A 23 3.18 16.24 11.74
N TYR A 24 4.49 16.48 11.63
CA TYR A 24 5.14 16.64 10.33
C TYR A 24 5.12 15.35 9.51
N LEU A 25 5.43 14.22 10.14
CA LEU A 25 5.26 12.89 9.56
C LEU A 25 3.94 12.30 10.02
N THR A 26 3.01 12.11 9.11
CA THR A 26 1.73 11.47 9.39
C THR A 26 1.96 10.03 9.85
N PRO A 27 1.49 9.64 11.05
CA PRO A 27 1.58 8.25 11.50
C PRO A 27 0.91 7.29 10.50
N ALA A 28 1.45 6.08 10.31
CA ALA A 28 0.92 5.10 9.35
C ALA A 28 -0.57 4.81 9.59
N ASP A 29 -0.96 4.72 10.87
CA ASP A 29 -2.35 4.52 11.28
C ASP A 29 -3.28 5.65 10.86
N LEU A 30 -2.77 6.86 10.59
CA LEU A 30 -3.52 8.04 10.15
C LEU A 30 -3.29 8.37 8.66
N PHE A 31 -2.42 7.63 7.96
CA PHE A 31 -2.17 7.88 6.55
C PHE A 31 -3.42 7.60 5.72
N TYR A 32 -3.66 8.39 4.66
CA TYR A 32 -4.80 8.21 3.76
C TYR A 32 -4.79 6.83 3.10
N LYS A 33 -5.93 6.13 3.08
CA LYS A 33 -6.10 4.84 2.41
C LYS A 33 -6.93 5.04 1.14
N ARG A 34 -6.38 4.65 -0.02
CA ARG A 34 -7.12 4.61 -1.28
C ARG A 34 -6.96 3.26 -1.94
N ASN A 35 -8.03 2.49 -1.99
CA ASN A 35 -8.06 1.20 -2.67
C ASN A 35 -9.08 1.21 -3.81
N HIS A 36 -8.72 0.61 -4.94
CA HIS A 36 -9.63 0.39 -6.07
C HIS A 36 -10.35 -0.97 -5.99
N GLY A 37 -9.86 -1.89 -5.16
CA GLY A 37 -10.42 -3.22 -4.96
C GLY A 37 -10.04 -3.78 -3.58
N PRO A 38 -10.29 -5.07 -3.33
CA PRO A 38 -9.85 -5.75 -2.10
C PRO A 38 -8.32 -5.68 -1.93
N ILE A 39 -7.86 -5.57 -0.68
CA ILE A 39 -6.43 -5.59 -0.37
C ILE A 39 -5.93 -7.03 -0.49
N PRO A 40 -4.86 -7.29 -1.28
CA PRO A 40 -4.29 -8.63 -1.39
C PRO A 40 -3.75 -9.15 -0.05
N ILE A 41 -4.00 -10.42 0.24
CA ILE A 41 -3.38 -11.13 1.36
C ILE A 41 -2.13 -11.84 0.83
N VAL A 42 -1.00 -11.66 1.51
CA VAL A 42 0.28 -12.28 1.14
C VAL A 42 0.59 -13.37 2.16
N ASP A 43 0.42 -14.63 1.76
CA ASP A 43 0.60 -15.79 2.65
C ASP A 43 2.08 -16.20 2.82
N ASP A 44 2.92 -15.95 1.81
CA ASP A 44 4.34 -16.34 1.80
C ASP A 44 5.20 -15.23 1.17
N ILE A 45 5.83 -14.43 2.03
CA ILE A 45 6.69 -13.32 1.60
C ILE A 45 7.96 -13.79 0.86
N GLY A 46 8.41 -15.02 1.10
CA GLY A 46 9.59 -15.58 0.43
C GLY A 46 9.33 -15.91 -1.04
N LYS A 47 8.08 -16.17 -1.40
CA LYS A 47 7.65 -16.39 -2.79
C LYS A 47 7.21 -15.13 -3.51
N TYR A 48 6.95 -14.05 -2.77
CA TYR A 48 6.56 -12.79 -3.38
C TYR A 48 7.71 -12.24 -4.23
N SER A 49 7.37 -11.86 -5.46
CA SER A 49 8.34 -11.33 -6.42
C SER A 49 7.71 -10.33 -7.37
N VAL A 50 8.56 -9.46 -7.92
CA VAL A 50 8.21 -8.50 -8.96
C VAL A 50 8.84 -8.97 -10.27
N SER A 51 8.02 -9.06 -11.32
CA SER A 51 8.48 -9.35 -12.67
C SER A 51 8.76 -8.06 -13.42
N ILE A 52 10.02 -7.86 -13.82
CA ILE A 52 10.48 -6.79 -14.68
C ILE A 52 10.51 -7.34 -16.11
N SER A 53 9.60 -6.86 -16.95
CA SER A 53 9.39 -7.35 -18.32
C SER A 53 9.00 -6.22 -19.28
N GLY A 54 8.83 -6.52 -20.57
CA GLY A 54 8.52 -5.54 -21.62
C GLY A 54 9.67 -5.41 -22.62
N LEU A 55 10.00 -4.19 -23.03
CA LEU A 55 11.07 -3.89 -23.97
C LEU A 55 12.45 -3.84 -23.28
N ILE A 56 12.86 -4.96 -22.69
CA ILE A 56 14.16 -5.14 -22.03
C ILE A 56 14.84 -6.41 -22.53
N GLU A 57 16.17 -6.38 -22.69
CA GLU A 57 16.94 -7.52 -23.20
C GLU A 57 16.85 -8.74 -22.28
N ASN A 58 16.90 -8.52 -20.97
CA ASN A 58 16.93 -9.57 -19.95
C ASN A 58 15.79 -9.36 -18.94
N PRO A 59 14.57 -9.87 -19.22
CA PRO A 59 13.49 -9.90 -18.24
C PRO A 59 13.94 -10.60 -16.96
N LYS A 60 13.53 -10.10 -15.81
CA LYS A 60 13.99 -10.60 -14.50
C LYS A 60 12.85 -10.68 -13.50
N GLN A 61 12.91 -11.71 -12.67
CA GLN A 61 12.08 -11.83 -11.47
C GLN A 61 12.94 -11.45 -10.27
N LEU A 62 12.48 -10.48 -9.47
CA LEU A 62 13.12 -10.05 -8.22
C LEU A 62 12.27 -10.50 -7.05
N PHE A 63 12.83 -11.32 -6.17
CA PHE A 63 12.20 -11.70 -4.91
C PHE A 63 12.43 -10.63 -3.85
N MET A 64 11.67 -10.69 -2.76
CA MET A 64 11.81 -9.71 -1.67
C MET A 64 13.23 -9.68 -1.08
N GLU A 65 13.96 -10.79 -1.11
CA GLU A 65 15.35 -10.86 -0.66
C GLU A 65 16.33 -10.12 -1.58
N ASP A 66 16.01 -9.97 -2.87
CA ASP A 66 16.85 -9.26 -3.84
C ASP A 66 16.76 -7.73 -3.69
N ILE A 67 15.68 -7.21 -3.06
CA ILE A 67 15.34 -5.77 -3.03
C ILE A 67 15.71 -5.10 -1.69
N ARG A 68 15.84 -5.89 -0.62
CA ARG A 68 16.00 -5.42 0.77
C ARG A 68 17.24 -4.58 1.02
#